data_AF-A0AA41T9Z4-F1
#
_entry.id   AF-A0AA41T9Z4-F1
#
_cell.length_a   1.000
_cell.length_b   1.000
_cell.length_c   1.000
_cell.angle_alpha   90.00
_cell.angle_beta   90.00
_cell.angle_gamma   90.00
#
_symmetry.space_group_name_H-M   'P 1'
#
loop_
_entity.id
_entity.type
_entity.pdbx_description
1 polymer ?
#
loop_
_entity_poly.entity_id
_entity_poly.type
_entity_poly.pdbx_seq_one_letter_code
_entity_poly.pdbx_strand_id
1 'polypeptide(L)'
;MDGPGGFHRGFGSDLRGLAGAEAGIRGQDRGQVCGTRGRKAEDKEWIPVTKLGRLVKDMKIKSLEEIYLFSLPIKESEIMDFFLGVSLKDEVLKIMPVQKQTPAGQ
;
A
#
# COMPACT_ATOMS: atom_id res chain seq x y z
N MET A 1 45.95 35.78 -29.47
CA MET A 1 45.92 34.53 -28.69
C MET A 1 44.66 34.57 -27.86
N ASP A 2 43.67 33.78 -28.24
CA ASP A 2 42.38 33.64 -27.56
C ASP A 2 42.53 32.97 -26.17
N GLY A 3 41.70 33.38 -25.21
CA GLY A 3 41.61 32.79 -23.87
C GLY A 3 40.36 33.28 -23.09
N PRO A 4 39.46 32.39 -22.60
CA PRO A 4 38.08 32.71 -22.19
C PRO A 4 37.86 32.77 -20.67
N GLY A 5 36.66 33.20 -20.22
CA GLY A 5 36.13 32.81 -18.90
C GLY A 5 35.21 33.82 -18.23
N GLY A 6 33.89 33.60 -18.35
CA GLY A 6 32.86 34.41 -17.72
C GLY A 6 32.40 33.91 -16.34
N PHE A 7 31.83 34.87 -15.59
CA PHE A 7 30.77 34.77 -14.57
C PHE A 7 31.09 34.09 -13.23
N HIS A 8 31.37 34.90 -12.20
CA HIS A 8 31.09 34.58 -10.78
C HIS A 8 30.26 35.72 -10.18
N ARG A 9 28.96 35.46 -9.93
CA ARG A 9 28.02 36.37 -9.27
C ARG A 9 28.21 36.22 -7.76
N GLY A 10 28.68 37.28 -7.10
CA GLY A 10 28.84 37.33 -5.65
C GLY A 10 27.51 37.30 -4.89
N PHE A 11 27.53 36.72 -3.69
CA PHE A 11 26.46 36.83 -2.70
C PHE A 11 27.05 37.54 -1.47
N GLY A 12 26.90 38.87 -1.45
CA GLY A 12 27.30 39.74 -0.35
C GLY A 12 26.11 40.00 0.57
N SER A 13 26.29 39.56 1.81
CA SER A 13 25.67 39.93 3.09
C SER A 13 24.96 41.29 3.23
N ASP A 14 23.72 41.24 3.77
CA ASP A 14 23.13 42.31 4.57
C ASP A 14 22.88 41.83 6.01
N LEU A 15 23.69 42.34 6.93
CA LEU A 15 23.53 42.18 8.38
C LEU A 15 22.42 43.09 8.90
N ARG A 16 21.43 42.53 9.61
CA ARG A 16 20.75 43.23 10.70
C ARG A 16 20.59 42.28 11.89
N GLY A 17 21.27 42.64 12.97
CA GLY A 17 21.50 41.77 14.11
C GLY A 17 20.26 41.44 14.94
N LEU A 18 20.33 40.29 15.59
CA LEU A 18 19.57 39.99 16.79
C LEU A 18 20.58 39.55 17.86
N ALA A 19 20.73 40.41 18.86
CA ALA A 19 21.53 40.16 20.05
C ALA A 19 20.91 39.03 20.87
N GLY A 20 21.78 38.22 21.48
CA GLY A 20 21.43 36.93 22.08
C GLY A 20 20.82 36.98 23.47
N ALA A 21 20.46 35.80 23.97
CA ALA A 21 20.71 35.33 25.33
C ALA A 21 20.18 33.89 25.49
N GLU A 22 20.90 33.14 26.31
CA GLU A 22 20.84 31.71 26.58
C GLU A 22 19.60 31.23 27.34
N ALA A 23 19.47 29.89 27.36
CA ALA A 23 18.86 29.06 28.41
C ALA A 23 17.33 28.94 28.45
N GLY A 24 16.86 27.69 28.35
CA GLY A 24 15.50 27.33 28.79
C GLY A 24 14.91 26.09 28.13
N ILE A 25 15.35 24.91 28.56
CA ILE A 25 14.52 23.70 28.49
C ILE A 25 13.19 24.02 29.18
N ARG A 26 12.08 24.07 28.46
CA ARG A 26 10.74 23.89 29.07
C ARG A 26 9.78 23.29 28.05
N GLY A 27 9.44 22.03 28.29
CA GLY A 27 8.62 21.21 27.42
C GLY A 27 7.28 21.87 27.10
N GLN A 28 6.94 21.85 25.80
CA GLN A 28 5.57 21.98 25.36
C GLN A 28 5.09 20.58 24.95
N ASP A 29 4.42 19.97 25.94
CA ASP A 29 3.22 19.18 25.75
C ASP A 29 2.48 19.57 24.47
N ARG A 30 2.51 18.67 23.48
CA ARG A 30 1.34 18.38 22.63
C ARG A 30 1.38 16.91 22.30
N GLY A 31 0.58 16.14 23.03
CA GLY A 31 0.20 14.81 22.63
C GLY A 31 -0.29 14.83 21.18
N GLN A 32 0.33 14.01 20.34
CA GLN A 32 -0.34 13.47 19.19
C GLN A 32 -0.02 11.98 19.16
N VAL A 33 -0.87 11.25 19.88
CA VAL A 33 -1.11 9.83 19.67
C VAL A 33 -1.18 9.62 18.16
N CYS A 34 -0.19 8.93 17.60
CA CYS A 34 -0.25 8.42 16.23
C CYS A 34 -1.29 7.30 16.21
N GLY A 35 -2.54 7.71 16.19
CA GLY A 35 -3.71 6.86 16.20
C GLY A 35 -4.65 7.33 15.13
N THR A 36 -4.28 7.17 13.86
CA THR A 36 -5.25 6.89 12.79
C THR A 36 -4.53 6.57 11.50
N ARG A 37 -4.47 5.28 11.17
CA ARG A 37 -4.80 4.80 9.82
C ARG A 37 -5.30 3.37 9.92
N GLY A 38 -6.30 3.18 10.79
CA GLY A 38 -7.33 2.20 10.50
C GLY A 38 -8.01 2.65 9.21
N ARG A 39 -7.45 2.26 8.07
CA ARG A 39 -8.18 2.27 6.80
C ARG A 39 -9.35 1.33 7.08
N LYS A 40 -10.51 1.88 7.42
CA LYS A 40 -11.76 1.13 7.28
C LYS A 40 -11.69 0.58 5.86
N ALA A 41 -11.56 -0.73 5.75
CA ALA A 41 -11.82 -1.41 4.51
C ALA A 41 -13.28 -1.10 4.26
N GLU A 42 -13.51 -0.07 3.46
CA GLU A 42 -14.75 0.08 2.71
C GLU A 42 -15.01 -1.31 2.13
N ASP A 43 -16.14 -1.91 2.49
CA ASP A 43 -16.62 -3.15 1.89
C ASP A 43 -16.76 -2.86 0.40
N LYS A 44 -15.70 -3.15 -0.36
CA LYS A 44 -15.65 -2.86 -1.78
C LYS A 44 -16.63 -3.81 -2.43
N GLU A 45 -17.71 -3.24 -2.95
CA GLU A 45 -18.64 -3.99 -3.77
C GLU A 45 -17.85 -4.68 -4.88
N TRP A 46 -17.93 -6.01 -4.94
CA TRP A 46 -17.20 -6.78 -5.93
C TRP A 46 -17.71 -6.47 -7.34
N ILE A 47 -16.82 -5.95 -8.19
CA ILE A 47 -17.05 -5.68 -9.60
C ILE A 47 -16.34 -6.78 -10.40
N PRO A 48 -17.06 -7.76 -10.96
CA PRO A 48 -16.44 -8.89 -11.61
C PRO A 48 -15.76 -8.48 -12.92
N VAL A 49 -14.48 -8.86 -13.05
CA VAL A 49 -13.69 -8.60 -14.25
C VAL A 49 -13.78 -9.76 -15.24
N THR A 50 -14.05 -10.97 -14.77
CA THR A 50 -14.15 -12.15 -15.65
C THR A 50 -15.57 -12.40 -16.15
N LYS A 51 -15.68 -13.16 -17.26
CA LYS A 51 -16.99 -13.64 -17.75
C LYS A 51 -17.68 -14.51 -16.70
N LEU A 52 -16.91 -15.36 -16.01
CA LEU A 52 -17.42 -16.19 -14.92
C LEU A 52 -17.97 -15.34 -13.78
N GLY A 53 -17.19 -14.37 -13.28
CA GLY A 53 -17.62 -13.48 -12.19
C GLY A 53 -18.92 -12.74 -12.52
N ARG A 54 -19.11 -12.30 -13.78
CA ARG A 54 -20.38 -11.69 -14.22
C ARG A 54 -21.54 -12.67 -14.16
N LEU A 55 -21.34 -13.91 -14.63
CA LEU A 55 -22.37 -14.95 -14.58
C LEU A 55 -22.73 -15.33 -13.14
N VAL A 56 -21.75 -15.34 -12.23
CA VAL A 56 -21.94 -15.60 -10.80
C VAL A 56 -22.68 -14.44 -10.14
N LYS A 57 -22.29 -13.18 -10.39
CA LYS A 57 -22.98 -11.98 -9.86
C LYS A 57 -24.41 -11.86 -10.39
N ASP A 58 -24.65 -12.23 -11.66
CA ASP A 58 -25.99 -12.29 -12.28
C ASP A 58 -26.85 -13.47 -11.77
N MET A 59 -26.33 -14.30 -10.85
CA MET A 59 -26.99 -15.53 -10.34
C MET A 59 -27.39 -16.55 -11.42
N LYS A 60 -26.68 -16.57 -12.55
CA LYS A 60 -26.90 -17.57 -13.62
C LYS A 60 -26.31 -18.92 -13.27
N ILE A 61 -25.18 -18.90 -12.55
CA ILE A 61 -24.52 -20.10 -12.03
C ILE A 61 -24.88 -20.23 -10.56
N LYS A 62 -25.53 -21.33 -10.20
CA LYS A 62 -26.09 -21.53 -8.86
C LYS A 62 -25.18 -22.31 -7.93
N SER A 63 -24.27 -23.11 -8.48
CA SER A 63 -23.37 -23.95 -7.70
C SER A 63 -21.96 -23.99 -8.28
N LEU A 64 -21.00 -24.29 -7.40
CA LEU A 64 -19.61 -24.49 -7.77
C LEU A 64 -19.41 -25.76 -8.64
N GLU A 65 -20.30 -26.73 -8.50
CA GLU A 65 -20.30 -27.98 -9.28
C GLU A 65 -20.43 -27.71 -10.78
N GLU A 66 -21.24 -26.72 -11.15
CA GLU A 66 -21.44 -26.33 -12.55
C GLU A 66 -20.15 -25.76 -13.15
N ILE A 67 -19.38 -24.99 -12.37
CA ILE A 67 -18.06 -24.47 -12.76
C ILE A 67 -17.06 -25.62 -12.95
N TYR A 68 -17.08 -26.61 -12.06
CA TYR A 68 -16.23 -27.79 -12.17
C TYR A 68 -16.60 -28.71 -13.33
N LEU A 69 -17.89 -28.88 -13.62
CA LEU A 69 -18.35 -29.70 -14.75
C LEU A 69 -17.80 -29.17 -16.09
N PHE A 70 -17.79 -27.85 -16.26
CA PHE A 70 -17.25 -27.20 -17.45
C PHE A 70 -15.73 -26.93 -17.36
N SER A 71 -15.06 -27.36 -16.29
CA SER A 71 -13.61 -27.19 -16.07
C SER A 71 -13.13 -25.75 -16.27
N LEU A 72 -13.94 -24.77 -15.86
CA LEU A 72 -13.62 -23.36 -16.07
C LEU A 72 -12.64 -22.86 -15.00
N PRO A 73 -11.58 -22.11 -15.38
CA PRO A 73 -10.59 -21.63 -14.43
C PRO A 73 -11.14 -20.50 -13.55
N ILE A 74 -11.08 -20.68 -12.23
CA ILE A 74 -11.45 -19.67 -11.24
C ILE A 74 -10.25 -18.76 -10.98
N LYS A 75 -10.40 -17.47 -11.27
CA LYS A 75 -9.33 -16.45 -11.12
C LYS A 75 -9.65 -15.36 -10.09
N GLU A 76 -10.91 -15.23 -9.70
CA GLU A 76 -11.40 -14.23 -8.74
C GLU A 76 -11.72 -14.98 -7.43
N SER A 77 -11.14 -14.54 -6.32
CA SER A 77 -11.36 -15.16 -4.99
C SER A 77 -12.78 -14.91 -4.50
N GLU A 78 -13.38 -13.78 -4.88
CA GLU A 78 -14.72 -13.39 -4.50
C GLU A 78 -15.79 -14.38 -5.01
N ILE A 79 -15.50 -15.13 -6.08
CA ILE A 79 -16.37 -16.25 -6.52
C ILE A 79 -16.45 -17.32 -5.43
N MET A 80 -15.31 -17.68 -4.82
CA MET A 80 -15.26 -18.67 -3.75
C MET A 80 -15.91 -18.13 -2.47
N ASP A 81 -15.70 -16.86 -2.16
CA ASP A 81 -16.35 -16.21 -1.02
C ASP A 81 -17.88 -16.16 -1.16
N PHE A 82 -18.41 -15.97 -2.36
CA PHE A 82 -19.85 -15.99 -2.63
C PHE A 82 -20.48 -17.37 -2.36
N PHE A 83 -19.81 -18.45 -2.78
CA PHE A 83 -20.35 -19.81 -2.64
C PHE A 83 -20.06 -20.46 -1.28
N LEU A 84 -18.87 -20.23 -0.72
CA LEU A 84 -18.36 -20.98 0.43
C LEU A 84 -18.01 -20.09 1.63
N GLY A 85 -18.22 -18.77 1.55
CA GLY A 85 -17.58 -17.76 2.41
C GLY A 85 -17.66 -17.96 3.93
N VAL A 86 -18.70 -18.62 4.46
CA VAL A 86 -18.82 -18.87 5.91
C VAL A 86 -18.31 -20.26 6.32
N SER A 87 -18.18 -21.18 5.35
CA SER A 87 -17.83 -22.59 5.59
C SER A 87 -16.34 -22.88 5.50
N LEU A 88 -15.57 -22.01 4.84
CA LEU A 88 -14.13 -22.16 4.69
C LEU A 88 -13.40 -21.67 5.94
N LYS A 89 -12.48 -22.50 6.44
CA LYS A 89 -11.53 -22.14 7.49
C LYS A 89 -10.16 -21.97 6.87
N ASP A 90 -9.47 -20.89 7.22
CA ASP A 90 -8.08 -20.66 6.86
C ASP A 90 -7.17 -21.05 8.02
N GLU A 91 -6.19 -21.92 7.77
CA GLU A 91 -5.21 -22.38 8.76
C GLU A 91 -3.79 -22.12 8.25
N VAL A 92 -3.01 -21.33 9.00
CA VAL A 92 -1.63 -21.01 8.65
C VAL A 92 -0.72 -22.19 9.00
N LEU A 93 -0.25 -22.92 7.99
CA LEU A 93 0.59 -24.11 8.18
C LEU A 93 2.01 -23.77 8.66
N LYS A 94 2.78 -23.06 7.83
CA LYS A 94 4.18 -22.74 8.11
C LYS A 94 4.61 -21.51 7.31
N ILE A 95 5.26 -20.56 7.98
CA ILE A 95 5.89 -19.41 7.34
C ILE A 95 7.36 -19.76 7.09
N MET A 96 7.78 -19.81 5.82
CA MET A 96 9.17 -20.00 5.44
C MET A 96 9.77 -18.67 4.98
N PRO A 97 10.78 -18.12 5.68
CA PRO A 97 11.46 -16.91 5.22
C PRO A 97 12.29 -17.24 3.99
N VAL A 98 12.15 -16.43 2.93
CA VAL A 98 12.98 -16.51 1.72
C VAL A 98 13.73 -15.19 1.58
N GLN A 99 15.05 -15.23 1.46
CA GLN A 99 15.91 -14.06 1.29
C GLN A 99 16.59 -14.12 -0.07
N LYS A 100 16.37 -13.07 -0.88
CA LYS A 100 17.08 -12.88 -2.14
C LYS A 100 18.17 -11.84 -1.91
N GLN A 101 19.43 -12.25 -2.10
CA GLN A 101 20.57 -11.34 -2.02
C GLN A 101 20.47 -10.24 -3.10
N THR A 102 20.81 -9.01 -2.72
CA THR A 102 21.02 -7.91 -3.65
C THR A 102 22.51 -7.54 -3.72
N PRO A 103 22.96 -6.83 -4.77
CA PRO A 103 24.39 -6.53 -4.95
C PRO A 103 25.04 -5.73 -3.81
N ALA A 104 24.25 -5.09 -2.94
CA ALA A 104 24.73 -4.31 -1.80
C ALA A 104 24.83 -5.12 -0.48
N GLY A 105 24.76 -6.45 -0.55
CA GLY A 105 24.60 -7.32 0.64
C GLY A 105 23.13 -7.62 0.92
N GLN A 106 22.88 -8.24 2.08
CA GLN A 106 21.65 -8.97 2.41
C GLN A 106 20.35 -8.26 2.01
#